data_AF-A0A9W6AZ13-F1
#
_entry.id   AF-A0A9W6AZ13-F1
#
_cell.length_a   1.000
_cell.length_b   1.000
_cell.length_c   1.000
_cell.angle_alpha   90.00
_cell.angle_beta   90.00
_cell.angle_gamma   90.00
#
_symmetry.space_group_name_H-M   'P 1'
#
loop_
_entity.id
_entity.type
_entity.pdbx_description
1 polymer ?
#
loop_
_entity_poly.entity_id
_entity_poly.type
_entity_poly.pdbx_seq_one_letter_code
_entity_poly.pdbx_strand_id
1 'polypeptide(L)'
;MHEVPYIVARLSTLVFLGEEVCRNAEWLDISVNYTLDIFGAINALRKWPPILRPVIHWFLAPARKLRQRVQVARRIIQQEMERRQEEPKAREPDALDWLHEVAAGRPLDVTTAQIGLTLVTIHTTSNLLTNVIHDLAANPEYIPFLREEIQSVLEADGTFHKTSLTKLKLLDSVVKESQRLNPPGLSA
;
A
#
# COMPACT_ATOMS: atom_id res chain seq x y z
N MET A 1 -10.49 -8.28 -10.68
CA MET A 1 -9.48 -7.22 -10.48
C MET A 1 -8.37 -7.65 -9.50
N HIS A 2 -7.83 -8.87 -9.61
CA HIS A 2 -6.79 -9.34 -8.67
C HIS A 2 -5.44 -8.61 -8.82
N GLU A 3 -5.22 -7.95 -9.95
CA GLU A 3 -4.01 -7.18 -10.26
C GLU A 3 -3.97 -5.81 -9.58
N VAL A 4 -5.11 -5.22 -9.23
CA VAL A 4 -5.19 -3.84 -8.71
C VAL A 4 -4.34 -3.68 -7.43
N PRO A 5 -4.43 -4.57 -6.42
CA PRO A 5 -3.58 -4.48 -5.24
C PRO A 5 -2.08 -4.56 -5.53
N TYR A 6 -1.66 -5.34 -6.54
CA TYR A 6 -0.25 -5.45 -6.90
C TYR A 6 0.26 -4.20 -7.60
N ILE A 7 -0.56 -3.52 -8.41
CA ILE A 7 -0.23 -2.23 -9.01
C ILE A 7 -0.05 -1.18 -7.90
N VAL A 8 -1.01 -1.09 -6.97
CA VAL A 8 -0.93 -0.16 -5.85
C VAL A 8 0.28 -0.48 -4.97
N ALA A 9 0.50 -1.76 -4.62
CA ALA A 9 1.64 -2.19 -3.82
C ALA A 9 2.98 -1.78 -4.45
N ARG A 10 3.11 -1.96 -5.77
CA ARG A 10 4.31 -1.58 -6.51
C ARG A 10 4.54 -0.07 -6.50
N LEU A 11 3.51 0.73 -6.76
CA LEU A 11 3.62 2.19 -6.73
C LEU A 11 3.90 2.74 -5.33
N SER A 12 3.21 2.24 -4.30
CA SER A 12 3.47 2.64 -2.91
C SER A 12 4.87 2.22 -2.45
N THR A 13 5.31 1.02 -2.82
CA THR A 13 6.66 0.55 -2.48
C THR A 13 7.73 1.39 -3.17
N LEU A 14 7.53 1.82 -4.41
CA LEU A 14 8.47 2.73 -5.08
C LEU A 14 8.68 4.02 -4.29
N VAL A 15 7.59 4.60 -3.77
CA VAL A 15 7.65 5.84 -2.96
C VAL A 15 8.25 5.58 -1.58
N PHE A 16 8.00 4.42 -0.98
CA PHE A 16 8.41 4.16 0.40
C PHE A 16 9.80 3.54 0.54
N LEU A 17 10.20 2.71 -0.42
CA LEU A 17 11.37 1.81 -0.34
C LEU A 17 12.26 1.87 -1.59
N GLY A 18 11.87 2.66 -2.59
CA GLY A 18 12.64 2.85 -3.80
C GLY A 18 12.47 1.75 -4.85
N GLU A 19 13.32 1.85 -5.87
CA GLU A 19 13.19 1.12 -7.12
C GLU A 19 13.45 -0.39 -7.04
N GLU A 20 14.36 -0.81 -6.17
CA GLU A 20 14.75 -2.22 -6.06
C GLU A 20 13.62 -3.03 -5.40
N VAL A 21 13.15 -2.55 -4.24
CA VAL A 21 12.14 -3.26 -3.45
C VAL A 21 10.78 -3.27 -4.14
N CYS A 22 10.45 -2.24 -4.93
CA CYS A 22 9.15 -2.19 -5.64
C CYS A 22 9.00 -3.26 -6.73
N ARG A 23 10.11 -3.89 -7.15
CA ARG A 23 10.12 -5.00 -8.11
C ARG A 23 10.29 -6.36 -7.43
N ASN A 24 10.47 -6.41 -6.12
CA ASN A 24 10.64 -7.64 -5.36
C ASN A 24 9.30 -8.38 -5.17
N ALA A 25 9.14 -9.53 -5.82
CA ALA A 25 7.90 -10.29 -5.80
C ALA A 25 7.51 -10.79 -4.40
N GLU A 26 8.47 -11.16 -3.54
CA GLU A 26 8.19 -11.56 -2.16
C GLU A 26 7.66 -10.37 -1.34
N TRP A 27 8.24 -9.19 -1.51
CA TRP A 27 7.77 -7.97 -0.85
C TRP A 27 6.35 -7.60 -1.32
N LEU A 28 6.08 -7.63 -2.62
CA LEU A 28 4.76 -7.31 -3.16
C LEU A 28 3.70 -8.32 -2.67
N ASP A 29 4.04 -9.60 -2.62
CA ASP A 29 3.14 -10.63 -2.07
C ASP A 29 2.85 -10.40 -0.58
N ILE A 30 3.87 -10.06 0.22
CA ILE A 30 3.68 -9.67 1.62
C ILE A 30 2.77 -8.43 1.68
N SER A 31 3.07 -7.40 0.91
CA SER A 31 2.37 -6.12 0.92
C SER A 31 0.86 -6.27 0.64
N VAL A 32 0.50 -7.14 -0.32
CA VAL A 32 -0.90 -7.41 -0.69
C VAL A 32 -1.59 -8.34 0.31
N ASN A 33 -0.89 -9.39 0.80
CA ASN A 33 -1.53 -10.46 1.57
C ASN A 33 -1.37 -10.33 3.09
N TYR A 34 -0.52 -9.42 3.58
CA TYR A 34 -0.27 -9.26 5.01
C TYR A 34 -1.53 -8.94 5.80
N THR A 35 -2.43 -8.14 5.24
CA THR A 35 -3.75 -7.81 5.83
C THR A 35 -4.61 -9.04 6.06
N LEU A 36 -4.70 -9.91 5.05
CA LEU A 36 -5.48 -11.15 5.16
C LEU A 36 -4.89 -12.07 6.22
N ASP A 37 -3.56 -12.16 6.28
CA ASP A 37 -2.87 -13.01 7.24
C ASP A 37 -2.95 -12.48 8.67
N ILE A 38 -2.87 -11.17 8.89
CA ILE A 38 -3.02 -10.58 10.23
C ILE A 38 -4.46 -10.74 10.74
N PHE A 39 -5.48 -10.47 9.91
CA PHE A 39 -6.87 -10.69 10.32
C PHE A 39 -7.19 -12.16 10.51
N GLY A 40 -6.63 -13.06 9.68
CA GLY A 40 -6.70 -14.50 9.89
C GLY A 40 -6.09 -14.94 11.21
N ALA A 41 -4.91 -14.41 11.58
CA ALA A 41 -4.27 -14.67 12.85
C ALA A 41 -5.07 -14.11 14.04
N ILE A 42 -5.59 -12.88 13.93
CA ILE A 42 -6.44 -12.26 14.95
C ILE A 42 -7.71 -13.08 15.18
N ASN A 43 -8.40 -13.48 14.11
CA ASN A 43 -9.63 -14.27 14.21
C ASN A 43 -9.37 -15.66 14.80
N ALA A 44 -8.26 -16.31 14.45
CA ALA A 44 -7.86 -17.57 15.06
C ALA A 44 -7.55 -17.41 16.56
N LEU A 45 -6.86 -16.33 16.94
CA LEU A 45 -6.45 -16.07 18.33
C LEU A 45 -7.63 -15.64 19.22
N ARG A 46 -8.62 -14.92 18.68
CA ARG A 46 -9.82 -14.47 19.40
C ARG A 46 -10.70 -15.63 19.90
N LYS A 47 -10.61 -16.80 19.28
CA LYS A 47 -11.31 -18.03 19.73
C LYS A 47 -10.78 -18.57 21.06
N TRP A 48 -9.63 -18.10 21.53
CA TRP A 48 -8.99 -18.55 22.76
C TRP A 48 -9.09 -17.51 23.89
N PRO A 49 -9.25 -17.95 25.16
CA PRO A 49 -9.19 -17.08 26.32
C PRO A 49 -7.89 -16.25 26.36
N PRO A 50 -7.94 -14.97 26.81
CA PRO A 50 -6.77 -14.08 26.82
C PRO A 50 -5.51 -14.67 27.46
N ILE A 51 -5.65 -15.45 28.53
CA ILE A 51 -4.55 -16.07 29.28
C ILE A 51 -3.80 -17.11 28.45
N LEU A 52 -4.48 -17.81 27.53
CA LEU A 52 -3.85 -18.84 26.69
C LEU A 52 -3.20 -18.26 25.42
N ARG A 53 -3.53 -17.00 25.07
CA ARG A 53 -3.03 -16.35 23.84
C ARG A 53 -1.51 -16.35 23.70
N PRO A 54 -0.72 -16.03 24.75
CA PRO A 54 0.76 -16.02 24.69
C PRO A 54 1.39 -17.37 24.37
N VAL A 55 0.71 -18.48 24.63
CA VAL A 55 1.21 -19.83 24.35
C VAL A 55 0.65 -20.33 23.02
N ILE A 56 -0.66 -20.20 22.82
CA ILE A 56 -1.34 -20.81 21.67
C ILE A 56 -0.91 -20.17 20.34
N HIS A 57 -0.53 -18.89 20.33
CA HIS A 57 -0.08 -18.24 19.10
C HIS A 57 1.15 -18.91 18.48
N TRP A 58 1.94 -19.66 19.25
CA TRP A 58 3.06 -20.45 18.73
C TRP A 58 2.61 -21.67 17.93
N PHE A 59 1.43 -22.21 18.22
CA PHE A 59 0.88 -23.42 17.61
C PHE A 59 -0.12 -23.15 16.48
N LEU A 60 -0.77 -21.98 16.49
CA LEU A 60 -1.72 -21.60 15.45
C LEU A 60 -1.02 -21.39 14.09
N ALA A 61 -1.45 -22.15 13.08
CA ALA A 61 -0.92 -22.04 11.72
C ALA A 61 -1.00 -20.60 11.13
N PRO A 62 -2.12 -19.85 11.28
CA PRO A 62 -2.18 -18.46 10.81
C PRO A 62 -1.14 -17.54 11.48
N ALA A 63 -0.91 -17.71 12.79
CA ALA A 63 0.08 -16.93 13.52
C ALA A 63 1.52 -17.32 13.14
N ARG A 64 1.78 -18.59 12.81
CA ARG A 64 3.07 -19.05 12.27
C ARG A 64 3.33 -18.42 10.89
N LYS A 65 2.34 -18.47 9.99
CA LYS A 65 2.42 -17.86 8.66
C LYS A 65 2.71 -16.35 8.74
N LEU A 66 2.01 -15.64 9.61
CA LEU A 66 2.24 -14.22 9.85
C LEU A 66 3.68 -13.93 10.31
N ARG A 67 4.19 -14.70 11.28
CA ARG A 67 5.59 -14.57 11.73
C ARG A 67 6.60 -14.82 10.62
N GLN A 68 6.37 -15.84 9.79
CA GLN A 68 7.23 -16.14 8.63
C GLN A 68 7.25 -14.96 7.65
N ARG A 69 6.10 -14.36 7.33
CA ARG A 69 6.05 -13.16 6.48
C ARG A 69 6.82 -11.99 7.08
N VAL A 70 6.68 -11.74 8.38
CA VAL A 70 7.44 -10.67 9.07
C VAL A 70 8.94 -10.93 8.99
N GLN A 71 9.39 -12.19 9.10
CA GLN A 71 10.82 -12.51 8.95
C GLN A 71 11.33 -12.29 7.53
N VAL A 72 10.56 -12.68 6.51
CA VAL A 72 10.91 -12.41 5.11
C VAL A 72 10.96 -10.90 4.84
N ALA A 73 9.97 -10.15 5.31
CA ALA A 73 9.96 -8.70 5.22
C ALA A 73 11.17 -8.07 5.93
N ARG A 74 11.53 -8.57 7.12
CA ARG A 74 12.71 -8.11 7.86
C ARG A 74 13.99 -8.32 7.06
N ARG A 75 14.16 -9.49 6.44
CA ARG A 75 15.30 -9.78 5.58
C ARG A 75 15.38 -8.79 4.42
N ILE A 76 14.27 -8.51 3.74
CA ILE A 76 14.23 -7.59 2.59
C ILE A 76 14.57 -6.15 3.01
N ILE A 77 13.96 -5.65 4.09
CA ILE A 77 14.23 -4.30 4.60
C ILE A 77 15.67 -4.18 5.06
N GLN A 78 16.20 -5.18 5.77
CA GLN A 78 17.58 -5.18 6.22
C GLN A 78 18.57 -5.16 5.05
N GLN A 79 18.33 -5.99 4.02
CA GLN A 79 19.14 -5.99 2.80
C GLN A 79 19.13 -4.62 2.09
N GLU A 80 17.97 -3.97 2.01
CA GLU A 80 17.89 -2.64 1.41
C GLU A 80 18.61 -1.58 2.27
N MET A 81 18.53 -1.67 3.60
CA MET A 81 19.28 -0.78 4.50
C MET A 81 20.80 -0.95 4.37
N GLU A 82 21.28 -2.19 4.30
CA GLU A 82 22.71 -2.51 4.09
C GLU A 82 23.19 -1.97 2.75
N ARG A 83 22.44 -2.23 1.67
CA ARG A 83 22.74 -1.73 0.33
C ARG A 83 22.86 -0.20 0.29
N ARG A 84 21.99 0.52 0.99
CA ARG A 84 22.02 1.99 1.09
C ARG A 84 23.26 2.51 1.84
N GLN A 85 23.82 1.73 2.76
CA GLN A 85 25.06 2.08 3.47
C GLN A 85 26.30 1.84 2.60
N GLU A 86 26.32 0.75 1.83
CA GLU A 86 27.43 0.39 0.95
C GLU A 86 27.51 1.29 -0.29
N GLU A 87 26.36 1.63 -0.88
CA GLU A 87 26.25 2.50 -2.04
C GLU A 87 25.36 3.72 -1.73
N PRO A 88 25.89 4.74 -1.03
CA PRO A 88 25.17 5.97 -0.78
C PRO A 88 25.00 6.75 -2.09
N LYS A 89 23.96 6.41 -2.84
CA LYS A 89 23.53 7.14 -4.03
C LYS A 89 22.74 8.38 -3.59
N ALA A 90 22.97 9.50 -4.27
CA ALA A 90 22.10 10.66 -4.13
C ALA A 90 20.68 10.25 -4.52
N ARG A 91 19.77 10.28 -3.54
CA ARG A 91 18.35 9.95 -3.71
C ARG A 91 17.51 10.91 -2.87
N GLU A 92 16.26 11.07 -3.26
CA GLU A 92 15.30 11.77 -2.42
C GLU A 92 15.00 10.95 -1.15
N PRO A 93 14.84 11.60 0.01
CA PRO A 93 14.43 10.93 1.23
C PRO A 93 13.08 10.23 1.06
N ASP A 94 12.97 9.00 1.57
CA ASP A 94 11.75 8.20 1.49
C ASP A 94 11.19 7.86 2.87
N ALA A 95 10.16 7.00 2.90
CA ALA A 95 9.50 6.63 4.15
C ALA A 95 10.46 5.93 5.14
N LEU A 96 11.48 5.20 4.66
CA LEU A 96 12.47 4.62 5.57
C LEU A 96 13.30 5.69 6.23
N ASP A 97 13.75 6.70 5.49
CA ASP A 97 14.51 7.81 6.08
C ASP A 97 13.67 8.58 7.09
N TRP A 98 12.43 8.88 6.70
CA TRP A 98 11.45 9.53 7.57
C TRP A 98 11.20 8.76 8.86
N LEU A 99 11.12 7.42 8.82
CA LEU A 99 10.97 6.59 10.01
C LEU A 99 12.16 6.71 10.97
N HIS A 100 13.39 6.78 10.43
CA HIS A 100 14.59 7.00 11.25
C HIS A 100 14.63 8.40 11.86
N GLU A 101 14.25 9.42 11.09
CA GLU A 101 14.15 10.80 11.57
C GLU A 101 13.14 10.93 12.71
N VAL A 102 11.93 10.38 12.54
CA VAL A 102 10.85 10.40 13.55
C VAL A 102 11.21 9.58 14.80
N ALA A 103 11.99 8.50 14.65
CA ALA A 103 12.46 7.72 15.78
C ALA A 103 13.31 8.59 16.73
N ALA A 104 14.09 9.54 16.19
CA ALA A 104 14.91 10.49 16.95
C ALA A 104 15.79 9.80 18.02
N GLY A 105 16.42 8.69 17.65
CA GLY A 105 17.27 7.88 18.54
C GLY A 105 16.53 6.90 19.45
N ARG A 106 15.19 6.85 19.40
CA ARG A 106 14.40 5.82 20.12
C ARG A 106 14.46 4.48 19.38
N PRO A 107 14.42 3.35 20.10
CA PRO A 107 14.38 2.04 19.46
C PRO A 107 13.08 1.90 18.65
N LEU A 108 13.22 1.69 17.34
CA LEU A 108 12.11 1.47 16.41
C LEU A 108 12.36 0.19 15.62
N ASP A 109 11.39 -0.73 15.62
CA ASP A 109 11.38 -1.82 14.64
C ASP A 109 10.91 -1.26 13.29
N VAL A 110 11.88 -0.80 12.49
CA VAL A 110 11.66 -0.20 11.17
C VAL A 110 10.88 -1.14 10.26
N THR A 111 11.15 -2.46 10.33
CA THR A 111 10.41 -3.45 9.53
C THR A 111 8.93 -3.45 9.91
N THR A 112 8.62 -3.54 11.20
CA THR A 112 7.23 -3.56 11.66
C THR A 112 6.51 -2.26 11.32
N ALA A 113 7.17 -1.11 11.47
CA ALA A 113 6.62 0.19 11.09
C ALA A 113 6.34 0.27 9.57
N GLN A 114 7.28 -0.20 8.75
CA GLN A 114 7.16 -0.21 7.29
C GLN A 114 6.05 -1.13 6.78
N ILE A 115 5.91 -2.33 7.37
CA ILE A 115 4.79 -3.23 7.10
C ILE A 115 3.47 -2.56 7.50
N GLY A 116 3.45 -1.82 8.61
CA GLY A 116 2.29 -1.04 9.05
C GLY A 116 1.87 0.04 8.04
N LEU A 117 2.83 0.80 7.48
CA LEU A 117 2.56 1.79 6.42
C LEU A 117 1.99 1.13 5.15
N THR A 118 2.54 -0.03 4.80
CA THR A 118 2.14 -0.81 3.64
C THR A 118 0.69 -1.32 3.80
N LEU A 119 0.37 -1.84 4.98
CA LEU A 119 -0.96 -2.33 5.38
C LEU A 119 -2.06 -1.27 5.14
N VAL A 120 -1.83 -0.05 5.64
CA VAL A 120 -2.85 1.02 5.60
C VAL A 120 -3.03 1.64 4.21
N THR A 121 -2.00 1.58 3.37
CA THR A 121 -1.98 2.26 2.06
C THR A 121 -2.59 1.42 0.95
N ILE A 122 -2.30 0.11 0.93
CA ILE A 122 -2.62 -0.72 -0.23
C ILE A 122 -4.12 -1.00 -0.34
N HIS A 123 -4.76 -1.47 0.74
CA HIS A 123 -6.16 -1.90 0.64
C HIS A 123 -7.12 -0.74 0.42
N THR A 124 -6.90 0.40 1.09
CA THR A 124 -7.75 1.59 0.95
C THR A 124 -7.71 2.11 -0.48
N THR A 125 -6.51 2.27 -1.04
CA THR A 125 -6.32 2.75 -2.43
C THR A 125 -6.79 1.72 -3.47
N SER A 126 -6.56 0.43 -3.23
CA SER A 126 -7.01 -0.63 -4.14
C SER A 126 -8.52 -0.73 -4.22
N ASN A 127 -9.19 -0.62 -3.07
CA ASN A 127 -10.65 -0.60 -3.00
C ASN A 127 -11.21 0.65 -3.69
N LEU A 128 -10.62 1.83 -3.45
CA LEU A 128 -11.00 3.05 -4.14
C LEU A 128 -10.89 2.90 -5.66
N LEU A 129 -9.74 2.45 -6.16
CA LEU A 129 -9.51 2.28 -7.59
C LEU A 129 -10.48 1.25 -8.20
N THR A 130 -10.72 0.15 -7.49
CA THR A 130 -11.71 -0.87 -7.89
C THR A 130 -13.10 -0.26 -8.01
N ASN A 131 -13.54 0.51 -7.02
CA ASN A 131 -14.86 1.15 -7.01
C ASN A 131 -14.98 2.18 -8.15
N VAL A 132 -13.97 3.03 -8.36
CA VAL A 132 -13.96 3.99 -9.47
C VAL A 132 -14.08 3.28 -10.82
N ILE A 133 -13.36 2.16 -11.03
CA ILE A 133 -13.45 1.39 -12.27
C ILE A 133 -14.86 0.79 -12.43
N HIS A 134 -15.45 0.28 -11.36
CA HIS A 134 -16.82 -0.25 -11.38
C HIS A 134 -17.86 0.83 -11.69
N ASP A 135 -17.76 1.99 -11.05
CA ASP A 135 -18.67 3.11 -11.26
C ASP A 135 -18.59 3.64 -12.70
N LEU A 136 -17.38 3.72 -13.28
CA LEU A 136 -17.19 4.08 -14.68
C LEU A 136 -17.68 3.00 -15.66
N ALA A 137 -17.53 1.72 -15.32
CA ALA A 137 -18.08 0.64 -16.13
C ALA A 137 -19.61 0.64 -16.13
N ALA A 138 -20.23 1.05 -15.02
CA ALA A 138 -21.68 1.21 -14.90
C ALA A 138 -22.21 2.47 -15.61
N ASN A 139 -21.39 3.51 -15.75
CA ASN A 139 -21.77 4.80 -16.36
C ASN A 139 -20.76 5.19 -17.49
N PRO A 140 -20.70 4.41 -18.58
CA PRO A 140 -19.69 4.59 -19.63
C PRO A 140 -19.80 5.92 -20.38
N GLU A 141 -20.94 6.61 -20.32
CA GLU A 141 -21.16 7.93 -20.92
C GLU A 141 -20.21 9.01 -20.39
N TYR A 142 -19.62 8.82 -19.20
CA TYR A 142 -18.65 9.77 -18.64
C TYR A 142 -17.23 9.57 -19.19
N ILE A 143 -16.91 8.38 -19.72
CA ILE A 143 -15.55 8.02 -20.17
C ILE A 143 -15.02 8.96 -21.26
N PRO A 144 -15.81 9.33 -22.30
CA PRO A 144 -15.33 10.26 -23.33
C PRO A 144 -14.91 11.61 -22.75
N PHE A 145 -15.70 12.19 -21.84
CA PHE A 145 -15.38 13.48 -21.22
C PHE A 145 -14.12 13.43 -20.36
N LEU A 146 -13.91 12.32 -19.64
CA LEU A 146 -12.67 12.12 -18.89
C LEU A 146 -11.45 12.00 -19.80
N ARG A 147 -11.58 11.28 -20.92
CA ARG A 147 -10.48 11.14 -21.89
C ARG A 147 -10.14 12.48 -22.53
N GLU A 148 -11.15 13.28 -22.89
CA GLU A 148 -10.98 14.62 -23.43
C GLU A 148 -10.28 15.54 -22.43
N GLU A 149 -10.71 15.57 -21.16
CA GLU A 149 -10.05 16.35 -20.11
C GLU A 149 -8.57 15.94 -19.93
N ILE A 150 -8.31 14.63 -19.86
CA ILE A 150 -6.95 14.08 -19.71
C ILE A 150 -6.07 14.47 -20.90
N GLN A 151 -6.58 14.35 -22.13
CA GLN A 151 -5.85 14.71 -23.34
C GLN A 151 -5.57 16.21 -23.40
N SER A 152 -6.56 17.05 -23.13
CA SER A 152 -6.42 18.51 -23.13
C SER A 152 -5.36 18.97 -22.14
N VAL A 153 -5.34 18.42 -20.92
CA VAL A 153 -4.32 18.74 -19.91
C VAL A 153 -2.94 18.25 -20.35
N LEU A 154 -2.84 17.07 -20.95
CA LEU A 154 -1.58 16.53 -21.43
C LEU A 154 -1.00 17.34 -22.60
N GLU A 155 -1.84 17.79 -23.53
CA GLU A 155 -1.44 18.65 -24.65
C GLU A 155 -0.96 20.03 -24.17
N ALA A 156 -1.63 20.59 -23.16
CA ALA A 156 -1.26 21.88 -22.59
C ALA A 156 0.06 21.84 -21.79
N ASP A 157 0.28 20.78 -21.01
CA ASP A 157 1.43 20.68 -20.09
C ASP A 157 2.60 19.88 -20.67
N GLY A 158 2.41 19.22 -21.82
CA GLY A 158 3.37 18.34 -22.49
C GLY A 158 3.63 17.00 -21.79
N THR A 159 3.56 16.97 -20.45
CA THR A 159 3.63 15.78 -19.61
C THR A 159 2.88 16.00 -18.29
N PHE A 160 2.62 14.92 -17.54
CA PHE A 160 2.02 15.03 -16.22
C PHE A 160 3.02 15.53 -15.19
N HIS A 161 2.75 16.72 -14.68
CA HIS A 161 3.38 17.24 -13.48
C HIS A 161 2.41 17.14 -12.30
N LYS A 162 2.91 17.29 -11.07
CA LYS A 162 2.06 17.34 -9.87
C LYS A 162 0.99 18.44 -9.97
N THR A 163 1.32 19.57 -10.61
CA THR A 163 0.39 20.68 -10.87
C THR A 163 -0.65 20.34 -11.93
N SER A 164 -0.31 19.52 -12.93
CA SER A 164 -1.25 19.06 -13.98
C SER A 164 -2.43 18.30 -13.39
N LEU A 165 -2.20 17.48 -12.35
CA LEU A 165 -3.26 16.72 -11.68
C LEU A 165 -4.36 17.60 -11.09
N THR A 166 -4.04 18.83 -10.70
CA THR A 166 -5.02 19.78 -10.15
C THR A 166 -6.00 20.31 -11.20
N LYS A 167 -5.70 20.13 -12.50
CA LYS A 167 -6.51 20.57 -13.63
C LYS A 167 -7.54 19.51 -14.06
N LEU A 168 -7.39 18.26 -13.62
CA LEU A 168 -8.29 17.14 -13.93
C LEU A 168 -9.55 17.18 -13.04
N LYS A 169 -10.42 18.17 -13.26
CA LYS A 169 -11.59 18.47 -12.41
C LYS A 169 -12.70 17.42 -12.54
N LEU A 170 -12.96 16.91 -13.74
CA LEU A 170 -13.94 15.86 -13.97
C LEU A 170 -13.46 14.56 -13.35
N LEU A 171 -12.20 14.19 -13.55
CA LEU A 171 -11.63 13.00 -12.92
C LEU A 171 -11.67 13.07 -11.39
N ASP A 172 -11.29 14.22 -10.83
CA ASP A 172 -11.38 14.46 -9.37
C ASP A 172 -12.84 14.36 -8.87
N SER A 173 -13.80 14.86 -9.65
CA SER A 173 -15.23 14.74 -9.32
C SER A 173 -15.72 13.29 -9.32
N VAL A 174 -15.30 12.49 -10.31
CA VAL A 174 -15.64 11.05 -10.35
C VAL A 174 -15.06 10.30 -9.16
N VAL A 175 -13.78 10.54 -8.82
CA VAL A 175 -13.15 9.89 -7.66
C VAL A 175 -13.87 10.24 -6.37
N LYS A 176 -14.25 11.51 -6.18
CA LYS A 176 -15.03 11.96 -5.02
C LYS A 176 -16.41 11.34 -4.97
N GLU A 177 -17.10 11.24 -6.10
CA GLU A 177 -18.42 10.63 -6.16
C GLU A 177 -18.36 9.13 -5.84
N SER A 178 -17.36 8.41 -6.36
CA SER A 178 -17.10 7.02 -6.00
C SER A 178 -16.84 6.85 -4.50
N GLN A 179 -16.11 7.77 -3.86
CA GLN A 179 -15.92 7.77 -2.41
C GLN A 179 -17.20 8.09 -1.63
N ARG A 180 -18.03 9.00 -2.13
CA ARG A 180 -19.32 9.36 -1.52
C ARG A 180 -20.28 8.16 -1.52
N LEU A 181 -20.32 7.41 -2.63
CA LEU A 181 -21.15 6.22 -2.78
C LEU A 181 -20.58 5.00 -2.04
N ASN A 182 -19.25 4.91 -1.93
CA ASN A 182 -18.55 3.79 -1.30
C ASN A 182 -17.66 4.26 -0.13
N PRO A 183 -18.25 4.77 0.97
CA PRO A 183 -17.47 5.32 2.07
C PRO A 183 -16.57 4.26 2.74
N PRO A 184 -15.28 4.57 3.01
CA PRO A 184 -14.37 3.65 3.68
C PRO A 184 -14.89 3.21 5.05
N GLY A 185 -14.96 1.90 5.30
CA GLY A 185 -15.33 1.34 6.61
C GLY A 185 -16.82 1.02 6.82
N LEU A 186 -17.69 1.28 5.83
CA LEU A 186 -19.12 0.95 5.88
C LEU A 186 -19.52 -0.19 4.92
N SER A 187 -18.56 -0.83 4.26
CA SER A 187 -18.81 -2.06 3.50
C SER A 187 -19.15 -3.19 4.48
N ALA A 188 -20.42 -3.62 4.45
CA ALA A 188 -20.95 -4.74 5.23
C ALA A 188 -20.32 -6.09 4.84
#